data_AF-A0A831ZLD9-F1
#
_entry.id   AF-A0A831ZLD9-F1
#
_cell.length_a   1.000
_cell.length_b   1.000
_cell.length_c   1.000
_cell.angle_alpha   90.00
_cell.angle_beta   90.00
_cell.angle_gamma   90.00
#
_symmetry.space_group_name_H-M   'P 1'
#
loop_
_entity.id
_entity.type
_entity.pdbx_description
1 polymer ?
#
loop_
_entity_poly.entity_id
_entity_poly.type
_entity_poly.pdbx_seq_one_letter_code
_entity_poly.pdbx_strand_id
1 'polypeptide(L)'
;MKLIKDDYLLFEKIRRRNRDKLSREERIFTKSEKELMKSQTFGSIHTIDDSKIPDFHNARKLKKDFYRRSKIRPGVVITSPSEETNYETQWAPMSTKCKSREQLYTVFLKRGVENVVEDSVILLNYRSWYMFKTLSERKGKLSSGKQEELRRKLENLINLETREDNE
;
A
#
# COMPACT_ATOMS: atom_id res chain seq x y z
N MET A 1 51.11 0.76 -15.40
CA MET A 1 50.48 1.03 -16.71
C MET A 1 49.00 0.71 -16.58
N LYS A 2 48.16 1.59 -17.14
CA LYS A 2 46.69 1.70 -16.99
C LYS A 2 45.91 0.44 -17.39
N LEU A 3 44.63 0.47 -17.00
CA LEU A 3 43.39 -0.10 -17.59
C LEU A 3 42.80 -1.18 -16.66
N ILE A 4 41.58 -1.14 -16.14
CA ILE A 4 40.33 -0.37 -16.33
C ILE A 4 39.54 -0.67 -15.02
N LYS A 5 39.31 0.26 -14.07
CA LYS A 5 38.09 1.08 -13.93
C LYS A 5 36.90 0.57 -14.77
N ASP A 6 36.20 -0.50 -14.40
CA ASP A 6 34.82 -0.75 -14.89
C ASP A 6 33.96 -1.72 -14.04
N ASP A 7 34.29 -1.97 -12.76
CA ASP A 7 33.34 -2.67 -11.85
C ASP A 7 32.23 -1.74 -11.32
N TYR A 8 31.90 -0.68 -12.07
CA TYR A 8 30.57 -0.10 -12.08
C TYR A 8 29.64 -1.07 -12.81
N LEU A 9 29.36 -2.22 -12.20
CA LEU A 9 28.20 -3.03 -12.52
C LEU A 9 26.95 -2.22 -12.13
N LEU A 10 26.61 -1.31 -13.05
CA LEU A 10 25.27 -0.96 -13.50
C LEU A 10 24.18 -1.56 -12.60
N PHE A 11 23.83 -0.83 -11.55
CA PHE A 11 22.43 -0.80 -11.14
C PHE A 11 21.67 -0.16 -12.30
N GLU A 12 21.39 -0.94 -13.35
CA GLU A 12 20.31 -0.61 -14.27
C GLU A 12 19.06 -0.52 -13.40
N LYS A 13 18.63 0.73 -13.18
CA LYS A 13 17.30 1.07 -12.70
C LYS A 13 16.36 0.18 -13.51
N ILE A 14 15.69 -0.78 -12.86
CA ILE A 14 14.68 -1.62 -13.51
C ILE A 14 13.59 -0.66 -13.99
N ARG A 15 13.73 -0.14 -15.22
CA ARG A 15 12.66 0.56 -15.92
C ARG A 15 11.57 -0.49 -16.04
N ARG A 16 10.39 -0.20 -15.46
CA ARG A 16 9.19 -1.00 -15.68
C ARG A 16 9.11 -1.26 -17.17
N ARG A 17 9.25 -2.53 -17.59
CA ARG A 17 8.95 -2.90 -18.97
C ARG A 17 7.56 -2.34 -19.23
N ASN A 18 7.43 -1.51 -20.26
CA ASN A 18 6.13 -1.23 -20.83
C ASN A 18 5.51 -2.61 -21.06
N ARG A 19 4.45 -2.92 -20.31
CA ARG A 19 3.68 -4.14 -20.50
C ARG A 19 3.05 -3.98 -21.87
N ASP A 20 3.75 -4.45 -22.89
CA ASP A 20 3.10 -4.90 -24.10
C ASP A 20 1.93 -5.77 -23.65
N LYS A 21 0.75 -5.39 -24.14
CA LYS A 21 -0.56 -5.93 -23.83
C LYS A 21 -0.48 -7.45 -23.68
N LEU A 22 -0.25 -7.92 -22.46
CA LEU A 22 -0.43 -9.33 -22.11
C LEU A 22 -1.87 -9.63 -22.52
N SER A 23 -2.02 -10.65 -23.37
CA SER A 23 -3.30 -11.10 -23.89
C SER A 23 -4.34 -11.10 -22.78
N ARG A 24 -5.48 -10.47 -23.03
CA ARG A 24 -6.69 -10.52 -22.20
C ARG A 24 -7.21 -11.95 -22.19
N GLU A 25 -6.50 -12.85 -21.51
CA GLU A 25 -7.11 -14.08 -21.03
C GLU A 25 -8.13 -13.64 -19.98
N GLU A 26 -9.41 -13.88 -20.26
CA GLU A 26 -10.47 -13.66 -19.30
C GLU A 26 -10.18 -14.49 -18.05
N ARG A 27 -9.66 -13.85 -17.01
CA ARG A 27 -9.46 -14.52 -15.72
C ARG A 27 -10.82 -14.82 -15.12
N ILE A 28 -11.18 -16.10 -15.10
CA ILE A 28 -12.41 -16.58 -14.47
C ILE A 28 -12.19 -16.64 -12.96
N PHE A 29 -12.82 -15.71 -12.24
CA PHE A 29 -12.82 -15.69 -10.77
C PHE A 29 -14.00 -16.45 -10.18
N THR A 30 -13.76 -17.14 -9.07
CA THR A 30 -14.80 -17.75 -8.24
C THR A 30 -15.74 -16.69 -7.65
N LYS A 31 -16.93 -17.11 -7.17
CA LYS A 31 -17.88 -16.20 -6.49
C LYS A 31 -17.22 -15.50 -5.28
N SER A 32 -16.48 -16.26 -4.47
CA SER A 32 -15.77 -15.73 -3.30
C SER A 32 -14.72 -14.68 -3.66
N GLU A 33 -13.96 -14.89 -4.73
CA GLU A 33 -12.98 -13.91 -5.22
C GLU A 33 -13.65 -12.64 -5.74
N LYS A 34 -14.78 -12.78 -6.45
CA LYS A 34 -15.57 -11.62 -6.90
C LYS A 34 -16.10 -10.80 -5.72
N GLU A 35 -16.57 -11.46 -4.66
CA GLU A 35 -17.02 -10.79 -3.44
C GLU A 35 -15.86 -10.11 -2.71
N LEU A 36 -14.69 -10.77 -2.63
CA LEU A 36 -13.49 -10.20 -2.04
C LEU A 36 -13.03 -8.95 -2.81
N MET A 37 -12.96 -9.00 -4.14
CA MET A 37 -12.64 -7.84 -4.98
C MET A 37 -13.64 -6.69 -4.76
N LYS A 38 -14.94 -6.98 -4.77
CA LYS A 38 -16.00 -5.97 -4.55
C LYS A 38 -15.91 -5.32 -3.17
N SER A 39 -15.39 -6.02 -2.16
CA SER A 39 -15.23 -5.48 -0.81
C SER A 39 -14.08 -4.47 -0.70
N GLN A 40 -13.05 -4.59 -1.55
CA GLN A 40 -11.85 -3.76 -1.57
C GLN A 40 -12.10 -2.47 -2.34
N THR A 41 -12.65 -1.49 -1.63
CA THR A 41 -13.01 -0.17 -2.17
C THR A 41 -12.19 0.92 -1.51
N PHE A 42 -12.07 2.10 -2.13
CA PHE A 42 -11.37 3.24 -1.51
C PHE A 42 -11.84 3.48 -0.06
N GLY A 43 -10.87 3.60 0.86
CA GLY A 43 -11.15 3.83 2.28
C GLY A 43 -11.63 2.59 3.06
N SER A 44 -11.75 1.42 2.42
CA SER A 44 -12.05 0.17 3.12
C SER A 44 -10.85 -0.32 3.93
N ILE A 45 -11.11 -0.84 5.12
CA ILE A 45 -10.09 -1.34 6.05
C ILE A 45 -10.02 -2.85 5.92
N HIS A 46 -8.82 -3.35 5.63
CA HIS A 46 -8.51 -4.76 5.47
C HIS A 46 -7.24 -5.09 6.25
N THR A 47 -6.97 -6.38 6.43
CA THR A 47 -5.74 -6.84 7.05
C THR A 47 -4.91 -7.66 6.08
N ILE A 48 -3.59 -7.56 6.19
CA ILE A 48 -2.65 -8.44 5.49
C ILE A 48 -1.84 -9.21 6.54
N ASP A 49 -1.49 -10.45 6.21
CA ASP A 49 -0.52 -11.21 6.98
C ASP A 49 0.90 -10.72 6.65
N ASP A 50 1.58 -10.07 7.59
CA ASP A 50 2.96 -9.55 7.47
C ASP A 50 3.93 -10.66 7.01
N SER A 51 3.65 -11.95 7.29
CA SER A 51 4.49 -13.05 6.79
C SER A 51 4.43 -13.23 5.28
N LYS A 52 3.38 -12.74 4.62
CA LYS A 52 3.16 -12.82 3.17
C LYS A 52 3.76 -11.64 2.39
N ILE A 53 4.38 -10.68 3.08
CA ILE A 53 4.95 -9.49 2.45
C ILE A 53 6.48 -9.60 2.47
N PRO A 54 7.12 -9.92 1.32
CA PRO A 54 8.58 -10.10 1.24
C PRO A 54 9.36 -8.85 1.67
N ASP A 55 8.82 -7.66 1.41
CA ASP A 55 9.48 -6.38 1.68
C ASP A 55 9.55 -6.06 3.18
N PHE A 56 8.61 -6.54 4.00
CA PHE A 56 8.70 -6.38 5.46
C PHE A 56 9.72 -7.34 6.08
N HIS A 57 10.02 -8.48 5.45
CA HIS A 57 11.08 -9.39 5.89
C HIS A 57 12.48 -8.89 5.53
N ASN A 58 12.63 -8.25 4.36
CA ASN A 58 13.93 -7.76 3.87
C ASN A 58 14.24 -6.30 4.22
N ALA A 59 13.28 -5.53 4.73
CA ALA A 59 13.51 -4.16 5.15
C ALA A 59 14.27 -4.06 6.48
N ARG A 60 15.60 -4.24 6.42
CA ARG A 60 16.55 -3.74 7.44
C ARG A 60 16.39 -2.24 7.74
N LYS A 61 15.63 -1.50 6.93
CA LYS A 61 15.34 -0.06 7.06
C LYS A 61 14.03 0.29 7.77
N LEU A 62 13.11 -0.66 7.97
CA LEU A 62 11.88 -0.43 8.73
C LEU A 62 12.13 -0.75 10.21
N LYS A 63 12.48 0.26 11.01
CA LYS A 63 12.64 0.13 12.46
C LYS A 63 11.35 -0.45 13.10
N LYS A 64 11.36 -1.76 13.35
CA LYS A 64 10.50 -2.56 14.25
C LYS A 64 9.22 -1.84 14.65
N ASP A 65 8.21 -1.88 13.79
CA ASP A 65 6.85 -1.49 14.16
C ASP A 65 6.29 -2.47 15.22
N PHE A 66 5.55 -1.95 16.18
CA PHE A 66 5.18 -2.64 17.42
C PHE A 66 4.00 -3.61 17.29
N TYR A 67 3.67 -4.10 16.08
CA TYR A 67 2.72 -5.21 15.92
C TYR A 67 3.37 -6.59 16.15
N ARG A 68 4.29 -6.67 17.11
CA ARG A 68 5.15 -7.84 17.37
C ARG A 68 4.42 -9.11 17.88
N ARG A 69 3.09 -9.14 17.92
CA ARG A 69 2.33 -10.30 18.41
C ARG A 69 1.32 -10.86 17.42
N SER A 70 0.80 -10.06 16.48
CA SER A 70 -0.02 -10.56 15.38
C SER A 70 0.79 -10.44 14.10
N LYS A 71 0.98 -11.54 13.37
CA LYS A 71 1.46 -11.50 11.98
C LYS A 71 0.45 -10.81 11.06
N ILE A 72 -0.48 -10.01 11.57
CA ILE A 72 -1.61 -9.44 10.85
C ILE A 72 -1.57 -7.93 11.08
N ARG A 73 -1.55 -7.18 9.99
CA ARG A 73 -1.48 -5.71 9.99
C ARG A 73 -2.73 -5.12 9.32
N PRO A 74 -3.46 -4.22 10.01
CA PRO A 74 -4.54 -3.48 9.39
C PRO A 74 -4.01 -2.39 8.46
N GLY A 75 -4.84 -1.99 7.51
CA GLY A 75 -4.56 -0.87 6.63
C GLY A 75 -5.72 -0.59 5.70
N VAL A 76 -5.54 0.41 4.85
CA VAL A 76 -6.61 1.01 4.06
C VAL A 76 -6.35 0.85 2.57
N VAL A 77 -7.38 0.44 1.84
CA VAL A 77 -7.36 0.40 0.38
C VAL A 77 -7.39 1.82 -0.18
N ILE A 78 -6.38 2.14 -1.00
CA ILE A 78 -6.22 3.39 -1.75
C ILE A 78 -6.69 3.22 -3.20
N THR A 79 -6.45 2.06 -3.80
CA THR A 79 -6.92 1.77 -5.15
C THR A 79 -7.57 0.41 -5.18
N SER A 80 -8.82 0.36 -5.63
CA SER A 80 -9.60 -0.86 -5.77
C SER A 80 -9.00 -1.76 -6.87
N PRO A 81 -9.08 -3.09 -6.74
CA PRO A 81 -8.68 -4.00 -7.80
C PRO A 81 -9.61 -3.88 -9.01
N SER A 82 -9.03 -3.80 -10.19
CA SER A 82 -9.68 -3.65 -11.48
C SER A 82 -8.86 -4.34 -12.56
N GLU A 83 -9.41 -4.50 -13.76
CA GLU A 83 -8.65 -5.03 -14.90
C GLU A 83 -7.43 -4.14 -15.22
N GLU A 84 -7.60 -2.81 -15.14
CA GLU A 84 -6.54 -1.80 -15.37
C GLU A 84 -5.37 -1.94 -14.39
N THR A 85 -5.68 -2.29 -13.14
CA THR A 85 -4.68 -2.56 -12.09
C THR A 85 -4.22 -4.02 -12.07
N ASN A 86 -4.58 -4.82 -13.06
CA ASN A 86 -4.31 -6.27 -13.12
C ASN A 86 -4.80 -7.03 -11.87
N TYR A 87 -5.91 -6.57 -11.30
CA TYR A 87 -6.52 -7.06 -10.06
C TYR A 87 -5.62 -6.91 -8.83
N GLU A 88 -4.71 -5.95 -8.87
CA GLU A 88 -3.95 -5.49 -7.72
C GLU A 88 -4.67 -4.33 -7.02
N THR A 89 -4.53 -4.27 -5.71
CA THR A 89 -5.02 -3.18 -4.88
C THR A 89 -3.84 -2.43 -4.31
N GLN A 90 -3.89 -1.10 -4.35
CA GLN A 90 -2.96 -0.28 -3.60
C GLN A 90 -3.47 -0.15 -2.17
N TRP A 91 -2.63 -0.46 -1.20
CA TRP A 91 -2.99 -0.49 0.21
C TRP A 91 -1.95 0.23 1.05
N ALA A 92 -2.40 1.00 2.05
CA ALA A 92 -1.53 1.69 3.00
C ALA A 92 -1.64 1.08 4.40
N PRO A 93 -0.51 0.70 5.04
CA PRO A 93 -0.52 0.11 6.36
C PRO A 93 -0.93 1.11 7.44
N MET A 94 -1.55 0.59 8.49
CA MET A 94 -1.78 1.33 9.73
C MET A 94 -0.73 1.03 10.79
N SER A 95 -0.54 1.96 11.72
CA SER A 95 0.35 1.85 12.89
C SER A 95 -0.24 2.55 14.10
N THR A 96 -0.12 1.96 15.29
CA THR A 96 -0.48 2.60 16.57
C THR A 96 0.60 3.58 17.06
N LYS A 97 1.75 3.64 16.37
CA LYS A 97 2.81 4.60 16.67
C LYS A 97 2.52 5.97 16.05
N CYS A 98 1.72 6.76 16.75
CA CYS A 98 1.31 8.08 16.30
C CYS A 98 2.35 9.19 16.54
N LYS A 99 3.31 9.01 17.46
CA LYS A 99 4.29 10.06 17.85
C LYS A 99 5.26 10.39 16.71
N SER A 100 5.58 11.68 16.58
CA SER A 100 6.59 12.22 15.64
C SER A 100 6.36 11.81 14.18
N ARG A 101 5.10 11.64 13.78
CA ARG A 101 4.72 11.33 12.41
C ARG A 101 4.50 12.60 11.61
N GLU A 102 5.00 12.63 10.39
CA GLU A 102 4.82 13.73 9.47
C GLU A 102 3.37 13.78 8.98
N GLN A 103 2.71 14.92 9.21
CA GLN A 103 1.28 15.08 8.92
C GLN A 103 0.95 14.94 7.42
N LEU A 104 1.90 15.26 6.55
CA LEU A 104 1.75 15.16 5.10
C LEU A 104 1.53 13.70 4.67
N TYR A 105 2.31 12.77 5.22
CA TYR A 105 2.32 11.35 4.84
C TYR A 105 1.41 10.47 5.71
N THR A 106 0.66 11.06 6.65
CA THR A 106 -0.08 10.27 7.64
C THR A 106 -1.51 10.78 7.86
N VAL A 107 -2.48 9.87 7.92
CA VAL A 107 -3.86 10.18 8.34
C VAL A 107 -4.06 9.65 9.75
N PHE A 108 -4.45 10.52 10.68
CA PHE A 108 -4.64 10.15 12.09
C PHE A 108 -6.07 9.65 12.32
N LEU A 109 -6.19 8.52 13.02
CA LEU A 109 -7.43 7.90 13.44
C LEU A 109 -7.46 7.87 14.97
N LYS A 110 -8.55 8.35 15.56
CA LYS A 110 -8.76 8.28 17.01
C LYS A 110 -9.39 6.94 17.39
N ARG A 111 -9.00 6.41 18.54
CA ARG A 111 -9.61 5.24 19.17
C ARG A 111 -11.13 5.37 19.22
N GLY A 112 -11.84 4.28 18.93
CA GLY A 112 -13.29 4.20 18.99
C GLY A 112 -14.00 4.80 17.77
N VAL A 113 -13.28 5.41 16.83
CA VAL A 113 -13.79 5.88 15.54
C VAL A 113 -13.37 4.89 14.45
N GLU A 114 -14.13 4.73 13.37
CA GLU A 114 -13.74 3.86 12.22
C GLU A 114 -13.44 2.38 12.59
N ASN A 115 -13.99 1.89 13.71
CA ASN A 115 -13.69 0.57 14.29
C ASN A 115 -12.20 0.35 14.65
N VAL A 116 -11.41 1.40 14.91
CA VAL A 116 -10.06 1.23 15.47
C VAL A 116 -10.09 1.12 17.00
N VAL A 117 -9.40 0.10 17.51
CA VAL A 117 -9.31 -0.21 18.95
C VAL A 117 -8.40 0.76 19.69
N GLU A 118 -7.43 1.35 19.01
CA GLU A 118 -6.42 2.28 19.54
C GLU A 118 -6.22 3.45 18.58
N ASP A 119 -5.69 4.56 19.11
CA ASP A 119 -5.22 5.66 18.27
C ASP A 119 -4.21 5.13 17.26
N SER A 120 -4.45 5.40 15.99
CA SER A 120 -3.73 4.80 14.88
C SER A 120 -3.44 5.84 13.81
N VAL A 121 -2.45 5.57 12.97
CA VAL A 121 -2.13 6.35 11.79
C VAL A 121 -2.14 5.46 10.56
N ILE A 122 -2.65 5.96 9.44
CA ILE A 122 -2.46 5.37 8.11
C ILE A 122 -1.18 5.97 7.53
N LEU A 123 -0.26 5.13 7.06
CA LEU A 123 1.06 5.54 6.59
C LEU A 123 1.14 5.52 5.05
N LEU A 124 0.93 6.67 4.41
CA LEU A 124 0.79 6.80 2.96
C LEU A 124 2.10 6.63 2.19
N ASN A 125 3.22 6.96 2.83
CA ASN A 125 4.57 6.75 2.27
C ASN A 125 5.00 5.27 2.25
N TYR A 126 4.26 4.39 2.93
CA TYR A 126 4.49 2.94 2.90
C TYR A 126 3.40 2.20 2.12
N ARG A 127 2.64 2.91 1.29
CA ARG A 127 1.65 2.29 0.41
C ARG A 127 2.32 1.34 -0.58
N SER A 128 1.68 0.22 -0.87
CA SER A 128 2.21 -0.78 -1.80
C SER A 128 1.08 -1.48 -2.53
N TRP A 129 1.41 -2.08 -3.68
CA TRP A 129 0.48 -2.84 -4.49
C TRP A 129 0.52 -4.31 -4.08
N TYR A 130 -0.66 -4.92 -3.97
CA TYR A 130 -0.81 -6.33 -3.65
C TYR A 130 -1.90 -6.94 -4.51
N MET A 131 -1.80 -8.22 -4.87
CA MET A 131 -2.94 -8.95 -5.44
C MET A 131 -4.14 -8.89 -4.48
N PHE A 132 -5.36 -8.72 -4.99
CA PHE A 132 -6.56 -8.60 -4.14
C PHE A 132 -6.69 -9.73 -3.10
N LYS A 133 -6.34 -10.97 -3.47
CA LYS A 133 -6.40 -12.15 -2.59
C LYS A 133 -5.45 -12.11 -1.39
N THR A 134 -4.49 -11.18 -1.37
CA THR A 134 -3.56 -10.99 -0.26
C THR A 134 -4.26 -10.35 0.94
N LEU A 135 -5.25 -9.51 0.70
CA LEU A 135 -6.01 -8.83 1.74
C LEU A 135 -7.12 -9.76 2.26
N SER A 136 -7.35 -9.69 3.57
CA SER A 136 -8.49 -10.34 4.20
C SER A 136 -9.83 -9.76 3.73
N GLU A 137 -10.93 -10.33 4.18
CA GLU A 137 -12.23 -9.67 4.14
C GLU A 137 -12.21 -8.31 4.84
N ARG A 138 -13.14 -7.43 4.44
CA ARG A 138 -13.28 -6.07 4.96
C ARG A 138 -13.60 -6.08 6.45
N LYS A 139 -12.81 -5.34 7.24
CA LYS A 139 -12.98 -5.16 8.69
C LYS A 139 -13.69 -3.85 9.06
N GLY A 140 -13.64 -2.87 8.16
CA GLY A 140 -14.26 -1.57 8.39
C GLY A 140 -14.20 -0.71 7.14
N LYS A 141 -14.62 0.54 7.28
CA LYS A 141 -14.55 1.56 6.23
C LYS A 141 -14.42 2.91 6.91
N LEU A 142 -13.51 3.73 6.39
CA LEU A 142 -13.35 5.12 6.84
C LEU A 142 -14.62 5.93 6.58
N SER A 143 -14.96 6.84 7.47
CA SER A 143 -15.99 7.86 7.26
C SER A 143 -15.64 8.76 6.08
N SER A 144 -16.65 9.42 5.52
CA SER A 144 -16.49 10.33 4.38
C SER A 144 -15.46 11.43 4.64
N GLY A 145 -15.43 12.00 5.85
CA GLY A 145 -14.45 13.02 6.22
C GLY A 145 -13.00 12.49 6.19
N LYS A 146 -12.78 11.25 6.63
CA LYS A 146 -11.45 10.62 6.59
C LYS A 146 -11.07 10.15 5.19
N GLN A 147 -12.03 9.72 4.38
CA GLN A 147 -11.81 9.44 2.97
C GLN A 147 -11.39 10.69 2.21
N GLU A 148 -11.98 11.84 2.51
CA GLU A 148 -11.61 13.12 1.90
C GLU A 148 -10.21 13.58 2.35
N GLU A 149 -9.89 13.47 3.64
CA GLU A 149 -8.54 13.73 4.14
C GLU A 149 -7.49 12.84 3.44
N LEU A 150 -7.82 11.54 3.29
CA LEU A 150 -6.97 10.57 2.60
C LEU A 150 -6.76 10.95 1.14
N ARG A 151 -7.83 11.30 0.41
CA ARG A 151 -7.78 11.71 -1.01
C ARG A 151 -6.87 12.92 -1.20
N ARG A 152 -7.12 13.99 -0.45
CA ARG A 152 -6.32 15.22 -0.52
C ARG A 152 -4.83 14.97 -0.25
N LYS A 153 -4.51 14.12 0.74
CA LYS A 153 -3.11 13.79 1.04
C LYS A 153 -2.47 12.98 -0.08
N LEU A 154 -3.18 12.03 -0.68
CA LEU A 154 -2.68 11.26 -1.81
C LEU A 154 -2.43 12.12 -3.05
N GLU A 155 -3.33 13.06 -3.36
CA GLU A 155 -3.15 14.00 -4.48
C GLU A 155 -1.89 14.85 -4.30
N ASN A 156 -1.67 15.37 -3.08
CA ASN A 156 -0.46 16.11 -2.76
C ASN A 156 0.80 15.26 -2.94
N LEU A 157 0.77 13.98 -2.54
CA LEU A 157 1.90 13.07 -2.72
C LEU A 157 2.21 12.81 -4.19
N ILE A 158 1.17 12.54 -4.99
CA ILE A 158 1.32 12.30 -6.43
C ILE A 158 1.90 13.54 -7.12
N ASN A 159 1.46 14.74 -6.74
CA ASN A 159 1.98 15.99 -7.28
C ASN A 159 3.45 16.23 -6.91
N LEU A 160 3.87 15.85 -5.69
CA LEU A 160 5.26 15.94 -5.26
C LEU A 160 6.14 14.95 -6.02
N GLU A 161 5.72 13.69 -6.13
CA GLU A 161 6.41 12.63 -6.87
C GLU A 161 6.57 13.00 -8.35
N THR A 162 5.56 13.63 -8.96
CA THR A 162 5.63 14.07 -10.37
C THR A 162 6.59 15.23 -10.59
N ARG A 163 6.83 16.09 -9.58
CA ARG A 163 7.78 17.21 -9.71
C ARG A 163 9.23 16.74 -9.63
N GLU A 164 9.51 15.80 -8.74
CA GLU A 164 10.85 15.22 -8.59
C GLU A 164 11.31 14.45 -9.85
N ASP A 165 10.39 13.88 -10.62
CA ASP A 165 10.71 13.19 -11.88
C ASP A 165 10.99 14.14 -13.08
N ASN A 166 10.70 15.44 -12.93
CA ASN A 166 10.86 16.46 -13.98
C ASN A 166 12.03 17.44 -13.73
N GLU A 167 12.77 17.29 -12.63
CA GLU A 167 14.00 18.04 -12.30
C GLU A 167 15.25 17.18 -12.54
#